data_AF-A0A951PZU3-F1
#
_entry.id   AF-A0A951PZU3-F1
#
_cell.length_a   1.000
_cell.length_b   1.000
_cell.length_c   1.000
_cell.angle_alpha   90.00
_cell.angle_beta   90.00
_cell.angle_gamma   90.00
#
_symmetry.space_group_name_H-M   'P 1'
#
loop_
_entity.id
_entity.type
_entity.pdbx_description
1 polymer ?
#
loop_
_entity_poly.entity_id
_entity_poly.type
_entity_poly.pdbx_seq_one_letter_code
_entity_poly.pdbx_strand_id
1 'polypeptide(L)'
;MSGTIDEFKQLVDAEEYFQFFNLPYDQKFVNVNRLHILKKFSQYMREIDENSPEFNSEEKLNQYAIALQKAYEVFLESTPQEQKLFKVFNEKQKNVVKLTEITSD
;
A
#
# COMPACT_ATOMS: atom_id res chain seq x y z
N MET A 1 -3.92 -8.13 -10.03
CA MET A 1 -2.60 -7.93 -9.40
C MET A 1 -1.70 -9.01 -9.97
N SER A 2 -0.68 -8.67 -10.74
CA SER A 2 0.09 -9.63 -11.56
C SER A 2 1.53 -9.76 -11.10
N GLY A 3 1.78 -9.68 -9.80
CA GLY A 3 3.12 -9.75 -9.24
C GLY A 3 3.12 -10.45 -7.89
N THR A 4 4.13 -11.29 -7.66
CA THR A 4 4.32 -12.04 -6.42
C THR A 4 5.09 -11.22 -5.38
N ILE A 5 5.04 -11.63 -4.11
CA ILE A 5 5.78 -10.95 -3.04
C ILE A 5 7.31 -11.05 -3.25
N ASP A 6 7.76 -12.04 -4.03
CA ASP A 6 9.15 -12.22 -4.41
C ASP A 6 9.61 -11.14 -5.39
N GLU A 7 8.84 -10.93 -6.47
CA GLU A 7 9.07 -9.83 -7.42
C GLU A 7 9.06 -8.47 -6.71
N PHE A 8 8.11 -8.25 -5.80
CA PHE A 8 8.06 -7.04 -4.99
C PHE A 8 9.35 -6.82 -4.16
N LYS A 9 9.96 -7.88 -3.61
CA LYS A 9 11.22 -7.79 -2.85
C LYS A 9 12.43 -7.53 -3.72
N GLN A 10 12.36 -7.83 -5.02
CA GLN A 10 13.43 -7.50 -5.97
C GLN A 10 13.43 -6.02 -6.36
N LEU A 11 12.28 -5.34 -6.22
CA LEU A 11 12.18 -3.92 -6.49
C LEU A 11 13.00 -3.12 -5.48
N VAL A 12 13.67 -2.09 -5.97
CA VAL A 12 14.51 -1.18 -5.16
C VAL A 12 14.18 0.29 -5.41
N ASP A 13 13.60 0.60 -6.55
CA ASP A 13 13.24 1.95 -6.96
C ASP A 13 11.79 2.30 -6.62
N ALA A 14 11.57 3.55 -6.22
CA ALA A 14 10.23 4.05 -5.88
C ALA A 14 9.25 3.86 -7.05
N GLU A 15 9.66 4.21 -8.28
CA GLU A 15 8.85 4.12 -9.51
C GLU A 15 8.41 2.68 -9.79
N GLU A 16 9.32 1.72 -9.65
CA GLU A 16 9.03 0.29 -9.84
C GLU A 16 7.91 -0.19 -8.91
N TYR A 17 7.91 0.24 -7.64
CA TYR A 17 6.83 -0.10 -6.71
C TYR A 17 5.48 0.44 -7.19
N PHE A 18 5.42 1.70 -7.64
CA PHE A 18 4.18 2.27 -8.15
C PHE A 18 3.70 1.55 -9.41
N GLN A 19 4.61 1.21 -10.33
CA GLN A 19 4.27 0.45 -11.54
C GLN A 19 3.78 -0.96 -11.22
N PHE A 20 4.43 -1.62 -10.26
CA PHE A 20 4.07 -2.95 -9.77
C PHE A 20 2.65 -2.98 -9.18
N PHE A 21 2.30 -2.00 -8.35
CA PHE A 21 0.94 -1.86 -7.81
C PHE A 21 -0.05 -1.20 -8.78
N ASN A 22 0.40 -0.78 -9.96
CA ASN A 22 -0.38 -0.04 -10.93
C ASN A 22 -1.04 1.23 -10.34
N LEU A 23 -0.33 1.88 -9.43
CA LEU A 23 -0.79 3.11 -8.78
C LEU A 23 -0.44 4.32 -9.64
N PRO A 24 -1.33 5.31 -9.79
CA PRO A 24 -0.98 6.55 -10.45
C PRO A 24 -0.03 7.36 -9.55
N TYR A 25 1.03 7.89 -10.14
CA TYR A 25 2.03 8.72 -9.46
C TYR A 25 2.58 9.77 -10.41
N ASP A 26 3.05 10.89 -9.86
CA ASP A 26 3.78 11.90 -10.63
C ASP A 26 5.28 11.58 -10.60
N GLN A 27 5.87 11.32 -11.78
CA GLN A 27 7.27 10.93 -11.88
C GLN A 27 8.22 12.02 -11.36
N LYS A 28 7.91 13.31 -11.54
CA LYS A 28 8.77 14.39 -11.04
C LYS A 28 8.72 14.45 -9.52
N PHE A 29 7.52 14.35 -8.95
CA PHE A 29 7.34 14.33 -7.51
C PHE A 29 8.03 13.13 -6.87
N VAL A 30 7.82 11.92 -7.43
CA VAL A 30 8.46 10.70 -6.93
C VAL A 30 9.97 10.81 -7.08
N ASN A 31 10.51 11.28 -8.20
CA ASN A 31 11.96 11.39 -8.38
C ASN A 31 12.60 12.35 -7.37
N VAL A 32 11.94 13.47 -7.06
CA VAL A 32 12.38 14.42 -6.02
C VAL A 32 12.28 13.82 -4.61
N ASN A 33 11.18 13.12 -4.30
CA ASN A 33 10.88 12.62 -2.96
C ASN A 33 11.18 11.12 -2.76
N ARG A 34 11.80 10.44 -3.72
CA ARG A 34 11.95 8.96 -3.73
C ARG A 34 12.58 8.42 -2.45
N LEU A 35 13.64 9.07 -1.97
CA LEU A 35 14.32 8.67 -0.74
C LEU A 35 13.42 8.82 0.49
N HIS A 36 12.60 9.87 0.53
CA HIS A 36 11.67 10.11 1.63
C HIS A 36 10.48 9.15 1.59
N ILE A 37 9.91 8.92 0.39
CA ILE A 37 8.84 7.96 0.16
C ILE A 37 9.30 6.55 0.54
N LEU A 38 10.47 6.10 0.06
CA LEU A 38 11.04 4.79 0.40
C LEU A 38 11.31 4.64 1.90
N LYS A 39 11.86 5.68 2.55
CA LYS A 39 12.11 5.66 3.99
C LYS A 39 10.81 5.58 4.80
N LYS A 40 9.76 6.27 4.37
CA LYS A 40 8.44 6.21 5.02
C LYS A 40 7.74 4.88 4.75
N PHE A 41 7.84 4.40 3.52
CA PHE A 41 7.32 3.10 3.10
C PHE A 41 7.94 1.95 3.89
N SER A 42 9.27 1.92 4.04
CA SER A 42 9.97 0.91 4.84
C SER A 42 9.54 0.89 6.31
N GLN A 43 9.24 2.06 6.89
CA GLN A 43 8.67 2.13 8.25
C GLN A 43 7.29 1.49 8.30
N TYR A 44 6.39 1.83 7.36
CA TYR A 44 5.07 1.21 7.31
C TYR A 44 5.13 -0.30 7.06
N MET A 45 6.03 -0.77 6.20
CA MET A 45 6.23 -2.20 5.98
C MET A 45 6.60 -2.93 7.27
N ARG A 46 7.48 -2.32 8.08
CA ARG A 46 7.87 -2.86 9.38
C ARG A 46 6.69 -2.88 10.35
N GLU A 47 5.92 -1.79 10.42
CA GLU A 47 4.70 -1.74 11.24
C GLU A 47 3.68 -2.81 10.84
N ILE A 48 3.49 -3.05 9.53
CA ILE A 48 2.61 -4.09 9.01
C ILE A 48 3.11 -5.48 9.41
N ASP A 49 4.41 -5.72 9.27
CA ASP A 49 5.00 -7.03 9.61
C ASP A 49 4.90 -7.31 11.12
N GLU A 50 5.06 -6.29 11.96
CA GLU A 50 4.89 -6.39 13.41
C GLU A 50 3.41 -6.54 13.85
N ASN A 51 2.48 -5.81 13.22
CA ASN A 51 1.06 -5.86 13.57
C ASN A 51 0.33 -7.05 12.98
N SER A 52 0.85 -7.67 11.92
CA SER A 52 0.14 -8.73 11.20
C SER A 52 1.10 -9.78 10.64
N PRO A 53 1.82 -10.51 11.53
CA PRO A 53 2.76 -11.55 11.12
C PRO A 53 2.07 -12.75 10.45
N GLU A 54 0.77 -12.93 10.70
CA GLU A 54 -0.08 -14.01 10.20
C GLU A 54 -0.70 -13.76 8.81
N PHE A 55 -0.44 -12.61 8.19
CA PHE A 55 -0.90 -12.37 6.82
C PHE A 55 -0.21 -13.26 5.79
N ASN A 56 -1.03 -13.86 4.92
CA ASN A 56 -0.58 -14.54 3.71
C ASN A 56 0.14 -13.56 2.76
N SER A 57 0.92 -14.08 1.82
CA SER A 57 1.69 -13.26 0.86
C SER A 57 0.83 -12.25 0.10
N GLU A 58 -0.40 -12.62 -0.27
CA GLU A 58 -1.36 -11.74 -0.94
C GLU A 58 -1.87 -10.62 -0.02
N GLU A 59 -2.17 -10.92 1.25
CA GLU A 59 -2.59 -9.92 2.23
C GLU A 59 -1.45 -8.94 2.52
N LYS A 60 -0.22 -9.43 2.70
CA LYS A 60 0.96 -8.57 2.88
C LYS A 60 1.16 -7.63 1.68
N LEU A 61 1.00 -8.14 0.46
CA LEU A 61 1.06 -7.34 -0.76
C LEU A 61 0.02 -6.22 -0.78
N ASN A 62 -1.23 -6.53 -0.40
CA ASN A 62 -2.29 -5.52 -0.27
C ASN A 62 -1.93 -4.45 0.76
N GLN A 63 -1.43 -4.86 1.93
CA GLN A 63 -1.00 -3.92 2.97
C GLN A 63 0.18 -3.04 2.51
N TYR A 64 1.14 -3.61 1.77
CA TYR A 64 2.25 -2.86 1.19
C TYR A 64 1.77 -1.85 0.14
N ALA A 65 0.79 -2.20 -0.70
CA ALA A 65 0.19 -1.24 -1.64
C ALA A 65 -0.40 -0.02 -0.90
N ILE A 66 -1.16 -0.28 0.17
CA ILE A 66 -1.77 0.76 1.02
C ILE A 66 -0.69 1.60 1.71
N ALA A 67 0.37 0.96 2.23
CA ALA A 67 1.49 1.65 2.87
C ALA A 67 2.25 2.57 1.90
N LEU A 68 2.49 2.13 0.67
CA LEU A 68 3.15 2.94 -0.36
C LEU A 68 2.29 4.17 -0.70
N GLN A 69 0.99 3.98 -0.88
CA GLN A 69 0.06 5.07 -1.14
C GLN A 69 -0.01 6.06 0.01
N LYS A 70 -0.12 5.58 1.27
CA LYS A 70 -0.08 6.45 2.46
C LYS A 70 1.21 7.24 2.57
N ALA A 71 2.36 6.59 2.31
CA ALA A 71 3.64 7.28 2.30
C ALA A 71 3.62 8.41 1.26
N TYR A 72 3.17 8.13 0.03
CA TYR A 72 3.04 9.12 -1.04
C TYR A 72 2.09 10.27 -0.66
N GLU A 73 0.91 9.95 -0.13
CA GLU A 73 -0.12 10.93 0.27
C GLU A 73 0.36 11.87 1.37
N VAL A 74 1.10 11.37 2.36
CA VAL A 74 1.69 12.22 3.43
C VAL A 74 2.60 13.31 2.85
N PHE A 75 3.36 12.99 1.80
CA PHE A 75 4.19 13.99 1.13
C PHE A 75 3.36 14.90 0.21
N LEU A 76 2.31 14.39 -0.42
CA LEU A 76 1.39 15.20 -1.23
C LEU A 76 0.59 16.19 -0.38
N GLU A 77 0.03 15.79 0.76
CA GLU A 77 -0.73 16.68 1.65
C GLU A 77 0.16 17.78 2.24
N SER A 78 1.45 17.50 2.40
CA SER A 78 2.44 18.50 2.79
C SER A 78 2.73 19.54 1.69
N THR A 79 2.24 19.31 0.47
CA THR A 79 2.27 20.25 -0.65
C THR A 79 0.86 20.74 -1.00
N PRO A 80 0.56 22.05 -0.91
CA PRO A 80 -0.81 22.57 -1.08
C PRO A 80 -1.40 22.44 -2.50
N GLN A 81 -0.71 21.79 -3.45
CA GLN A 81 -1.07 21.82 -4.88
C GLN A 81 -1.91 20.64 -5.38
N GLU A 82 -2.03 19.52 -4.63
CA GLU A 82 -2.59 18.27 -5.19
C GLU A 82 -3.60 17.52 -4.30
N GLN A 83 -4.43 18.23 -3.54
CA GLN A 83 -5.47 17.62 -2.68
C GLN A 83 -6.67 16.97 -3.43
N LYS A 84 -6.52 16.58 -4.71
CA LYS A 84 -7.62 16.04 -5.54
C LYS A 84 -7.45 14.59 -6.00
N LEU A 85 -6.30 13.94 -5.79
CA LEU A 85 -5.96 12.75 -6.57
C LEU A 85 -6.40 11.40 -5.98
N PHE A 86 -6.74 11.25 -4.69
CA PHE A 86 -6.83 9.90 -4.08
C PHE A 86 -8.08 9.57 -3.24
N LYS A 87 -9.26 10.09 -3.60
CA LYS A 87 -10.52 9.63 -2.99
C LYS A 87 -10.91 8.17 -3.35
N VAL A 88 -10.03 7.40 -3.99
CA VAL A 88 -10.42 6.23 -4.82
C VAL A 88 -10.01 4.85 -4.28
N PHE A 89 -9.16 4.71 -3.26
CA PHE A 89 -8.80 3.37 -2.76
C PHE A 89 -9.00 3.21 -1.26
N ASN A 90 -10.25 3.40 -0.81
CA ASN A 90 -10.73 2.82 0.44
C ASN A 90 -12.01 2.01 0.18
N GLU A 91 -12.05 1.19 -0.87
CA GLU A 91 -12.96 0.06 -0.89
C GLU A 91 -12.37 -1.01 0.01
N LYS A 92 -12.77 -0.97 1.28
CA LYS A 92 -12.64 -2.06 2.23
C LYS A 92 -12.98 -3.36 1.51
N GLN A 93 -11.98 -4.20 1.26
CA GLN A 93 -12.23 -5.62 1.03
C GLN A 93 -13.01 -6.11 2.26
N LYS A 94 -14.30 -6.39 2.01
CA LYS A 94 -15.26 -6.90 2.98
C LYS A 94 -14.59 -8.05 3.71
N ASN A 95 -14.24 -7.83 4.98
CA ASN A 95 -14.18 -8.91 5.93
C ASN A 95 -15.61 -9.45 6.00
N VAL A 96 -15.90 -10.43 5.14
CA VAL A 96 -17.11 -11.23 5.19
C VAL A 96 -17.08 -11.93 6.53
N VAL A 97 -17.77 -11.32 7.50
CA VAL A 97 -18.15 -12.01 8.72
C VAL A 97 -19.01 -13.17 8.27
N LYS A 98 -18.42 -14.35 8.11
CA LYS A 98 -19.17 -15.59 8.12
C LYS A 98 -19.77 -15.66 9.51
N LEU A 99 -21.03 -15.24 9.63
CA LEU A 99 -21.89 -15.62 10.72
C LEU A 99 -22.02 -17.13 10.63
N THR A 100 -21.10 -17.85 11.27
CA THR A 100 -21.24 -19.27 11.52
C THR A 100 -22.54 -19.46 12.31
N GLU A 101 -23.39 -20.30 11.75
CA GLU A 101 -24.67 -20.76 12.27
C GLU A 101 -24.56 -21.21 13.73
N ILE A 102 -25.58 -20.91 14.54
CA ILE A 102 -25.95 -21.74 15.69
C ILE A 102 -27.47 -21.71 15.91
N THR A 103 -28.09 -22.86 15.58
CA THR A 103 -29.13 -23.60 16.35
C THR A 103 -30.57 -23.05 16.27
N SER A 104 -31.48 -23.71 15.51
CA SER A 104 -32.28 -24.91 15.86
C SER A 104 -33.27 -24.69 17.00
N ASP A 105 -34.55 -24.49 16.67
CA ASP A 105 -35.73 -25.33 17.02
C ASP A 105 -36.95 -24.81 16.25
#